data_AF-A0A536GQ99-F1
#
_entry.id   AF-A0A536GQ99-F1
#
_cell.length_a   1.000
_cell.length_b   1.000
_cell.length_c   1.000
_cell.angle_alpha   90.00
_cell.angle_beta   90.00
_cell.angle_gamma   90.00
#
_symmetry.space_group_name_H-M   'P 1'
#
loop_
_entity.id
_entity.type
_entity.pdbx_description
1 polymer ?
#
loop_
_entity_poly.entity_id
_entity_poly.type
_entity_poly.pdbx_seq_one_letter_code
_entity_poly.pdbx_strand_id
1 'polypeptide(L)' 'MSKKGQQAVLVVQCACGILMRGTVEELVPIVQTHARESHNMQVTREDVLSRARPEA' A
#
# COMPACT_ATOMS: atom_id res chain seq x y z
N MET A 1 12.56 -17.93 -20.99
CA MET A 1 12.54 -17.86 -19.51
C MET A 1 12.11 -16.45 -19.12
N SER A 2 10.81 -16.17 -19.11
CA SER A 2 10.30 -14.84 -18.79
C SER A 2 10.44 -14.63 -17.28
N LYS A 3 11.36 -13.75 -16.87
CA LYS A 3 11.46 -13.26 -15.50
C LYS A 3 10.07 -12.75 -15.09
N LYS A 4 9.31 -13.54 -14.32
CA LYS A 4 8.20 -13.04 -13.53
C LYS A 4 8.81 -11.93 -12.69
N GLY A 5 8.52 -10.69 -13.09
CA GLY A 5 9.15 -9.49 -12.55
C GLY A 5 9.06 -9.53 -11.03
N GLN A 6 10.18 -9.28 -10.38
CA GLN A 6 10.20 -8.97 -8.95
C GLN A 6 9.27 -7.76 -8.80
N GLN A 7 8.05 -7.98 -8.31
CA GLN A 7 7.14 -6.87 -8.05
C GLN A 7 7.81 -6.02 -6.97
N ALA A 8 8.05 -4.74 -7.28
CA ALA A 8 8.69 -3.83 -6.34
C ALA A 8 7.89 -3.77 -5.05
N VAL A 9 8.56 -3.94 -3.91
CA VAL A 9 7.94 -3.76 -2.60
C VAL A 9 7.79 -2.27 -2.37
N LEU A 10 6.58 -1.88 -1.96
CA LEU A 10 6.21 -0.51 -1.65
C LEU A 10 5.83 -0.41 -0.18
N VAL A 11 5.94 0.80 0.34
CA VAL A 11 5.61 1.16 1.72
C VAL A 11 4.69 2.37 1.72
N VAL A 12 3.66 2.33 2.56
CA VAL A 12 2.81 3.47 2.90
C VAL A 12 2.91 3.71 4.40
N GLN A 13 3.29 4.93 4.78
CA GLN A 13 3.25 5.38 6.16
C GLN A 13 1.95 6.17 6.38
N CYS A 14 1.10 5.69 7.28
CA CYS A 14 -0.09 6.41 7.71
C CYS A 14 0.30 7.47 8.76
N ALA A 15 -0.40 8.61 8.76
CA ALA A 15 -0.20 9.66 9.74
C ALA A 15 -0.50 9.22 11.19
N CYS A 16 -1.26 8.13 11.39
CA CYS A 16 -1.47 7.53 12.71
C CYS A 16 -0.27 6.72 13.23
N GLY A 17 0.82 6.63 12.46
CA GLY A 17 2.04 5.91 12.82
C GLY A 17 2.14 4.48 12.30
N ILE A 18 1.08 3.92 11.71
CA ILE A 18 1.13 2.57 11.11
C ILE A 18 1.92 2.59 9.81
N LEU A 19 2.88 1.68 9.70
CA LEU A 19 3.65 1.39 8.49
C LEU A 19 3.08 0.13 7.81
N MET A 20 2.68 0.23 6.55
CA MET A 20 2.20 -0.90 5.75
C MET A 20 3.16 -1.14 4.60
N ARG A 21 3.51 -2.40 4.33
CA ARG A 21 4.43 -2.81 3.26
C ARG A 21 3.86 -3.98 2.46
N GLY A 22 4.25 -4.05 1.19
CA GLY A 22 3.92 -5.18 0.32
C GLY A 22 4.09 -4.82 -1.15
N THR A 23 3.84 -5.78 -2.04
CA THR A 23 3.69 -5.46 -3.47
C THR A 23 2.46 -4.57 -3.68
N VAL A 24 2.28 -4.01 -4.87
CA VAL A 24 1.06 -3.24 -5.17
C VAL A 24 -0.23 -4.05 -4.94
N GLU A 25 -0.22 -5.34 -5.26
CA GLU A 25 -1.38 -6.23 -5.12
C GLU A 25 -1.71 -6.51 -3.65
N GLU A 26 -0.69 -6.52 -2.78
CA GLU A 26 -0.84 -6.72 -1.33
C GLU A 26 -1.11 -5.41 -0.59
N LEU A 27 -0.40 -4.33 -0.94
CA LEU A 27 -0.41 -3.07 -0.20
C LEU A 27 -1.73 -2.32 -0.36
N VAL A 28 -2.34 -2.34 -1.56
CA VAL A 28 -3.61 -1.66 -1.82
C VAL A 28 -4.73 -2.17 -0.90
N PRO A 29 -5.03 -3.49 -0.82
CA PRO A 29 -6.07 -3.97 0.09
C PRO A 29 -5.71 -3.77 1.57
N ILE A 30 -4.44 -3.84 1.95
CA ILE A 30 -3.99 -3.56 3.34
C ILE A 30 -4.33 -2.11 3.72
N VAL A 31 -3.95 -1.13 2.88
CA VAL A 31 -4.17 0.29 3.16
C VAL A 31 -5.66 0.62 3.13
N GLN A 32 -6.42 0.06 2.20
CA GLN A 32 -7.88 0.24 2.13
C GLN A 32 -8.59 -0.31 3.37
N THR A 33 -8.19 -1.50 3.83
CA THR A 33 -8.73 -2.10 5.05
C THR A 33 -8.39 -1.23 6.26
N HIS A 34 -7.14 -0.79 6.40
CA HIS A 34 -6.73 0.12 7.46
C HIS A 34 -7.51 1.45 7.44
N ALA A 35 -7.65 2.08 6.27
CA ALA A 35 -8.40 3.32 6.11
C ALA A 35 -9.87 3.16 6.56
N ARG A 36 -10.52 2.06 6.17
CA ARG A 36 -11.90 1.77 6.54
C ARG A 36 -12.04 1.48 8.03
N GLU A 37 -11.22 0.59 8.57
CA GLU A 37 -11.41 0.06 9.93
C GLU A 37 -10.88 1.00 11.02
N SER A 38 -9.81 1.74 10.74
CA SER A 38 -9.20 2.65 11.73
C SER A 38 -9.74 4.08 11.63
N HIS A 39 -10.21 4.51 10.46
CA HIS A 39 -10.57 5.91 10.21
C HIS A 39 -11.95 6.10 9.57
N ASN A 40 -12.69 5.01 9.30
CA ASN A 40 -13.96 5.05 8.55
C ASN A 40 -13.84 5.77 7.20
N MET A 41 -12.66 5.67 6.57
CA MET A 41 -12.34 6.28 5.28
C MET A 41 -12.37 5.25 4.16
N GLN A 42 -12.82 5.67 2.98
CA GLN A 42 -12.64 4.91 1.75
C GLN A 42 -11.58 5.60 0.89
N VAL A 43 -10.58 4.84 0.45
CA VAL A 43 -9.49 5.34 -0.39
C VAL A 43 -9.39 4.50 -1.65
N THR A 44 -9.12 5.15 -2.78
CA THR A 44 -8.97 4.46 -4.07
C THR A 44 -7.59 3.83 -4.18
N ARG A 45 -7.39 2.97 -5.20
CA ARG A 45 -6.08 2.39 -5.50
C ARG A 45 -5.07 3.49 -5.82
N GLU A 46 -5.51 4.49 -6.58
CA GLU A 46 -4.73 5.65 -7.01
C GLU A 46 -4.29 6.47 -5.80
N ASP A 47 -5.17 6.67 -4.82
CA ASP A 47 -4.83 7.35 -3.56
C ASP A 47 -3.72 6.62 -2.81
N VAL A 48 -3.82 5.29 -2.70
CA VAL A 48 -2.78 4.47 -2.06
C VAL A 48 -1.45 4.61 -2.79
N LEU A 49 -1.46 4.49 -4.13
CA LEU A 49 -0.25 4.56 -4.95
C LEU A 49 0.40 5.95 -4.96
N SER A 50 -0.39 7.02 -4.84
CA SER A 50 0.14 8.39 -4.71
C SER A 50 1.00 8.58 -3.44
N ARG A 51 0.68 7.82 -2.38
CA ARG A 51 1.37 7.85 -1.08
C ARG A 51 2.44 6.79 -0.95
N ALA A 52 2.38 5.74 -1.77
CA ALA A 52 3.32 4.64 -1.74
C ALA A 52 4.74 5.10 -2.14
N ARG A 53 5.76 4.55 -1.49
CA ARG A 53 7.17 4.76 -1.80
C ARG A 53 7.87 3.40 -1.94
N PRO A 54 8.89 3.26 -2.81
CA PRO A 54 9.70 2.05 -2.83
C PRO A 54 10.28 1.74 -1.45
N GLU A 55 10.29 0.47 -1.06
CA GLU A 55 11.09 0.00 0.06
C GLU A 55 12.58 0.19 -0.32
N ALA A 56 13.29 1.01 0.46
CA ALA A 56 14.69 1.37 0.21
C ALA A 56 15.66 0.31 0.72
#